data_AF-A0A667ZKJ7-F1
#
_entry.id   AF-A0A667ZKJ7-F1
#
_cell.length_a   1.000
_cell.length_b   1.000
_cell.length_c   1.000
_cell.angle_alpha   90.00
_cell.angle_beta   90.00
_cell.angle_gamma   90.00
#
_symmetry.space_group_name_H-M   'P 1'
#
loop_
_entity.id
_entity.type
_entity.pdbx_description
1 polymer ?
#
loop_
_entity_poly.entity_id
_entity_poly.type
_entity_poly.pdbx_seq_one_letter_code
_entity_poly.pdbx_strand_id
1 'polypeptide(L)'
;LSAHSTMERKRYDWRTMLHILEEPQMRRERERLRTFQNWPADAPVTSGDLAKAGFFFLGPGDKVQCFCCGGILTYWVHGDSPTAEHKRHFPTCSFILGRAVGNIPLLGSSDSVDGQLLSQLQRMTVDDQGAAGQAIYPEMEEEDSRLTTFHNWPTGASVQPDVLARAGFFYTGHGDNVKCFYCDGGLRNWEPGDDPWQEHAKWFPRCEFLIQTRGQDYINNIQDSHFHLEVRQGPSAGTGDPSPEELLRQLQEERTCKVCMDKLVSIVFIPCGHLVVCSDCAASLRHCPICRAVIRGSVRAFMS
;
A
#
# COMPACT_ATOMS: atom_id res chain seq x y z
N LEU A 1 -16.79 -33.36 44.57
CA LEU A 1 -17.08 -31.91 44.65
C LEU A 1 -16.12 -31.22 43.71
N SER A 2 -16.66 -30.79 42.56
CA SER A 2 -15.97 -30.09 41.47
C SER A 2 -15.85 -28.60 41.79
N ALA A 3 -14.70 -28.01 41.52
CA ALA A 3 -14.57 -26.60 41.10
C ALA A 3 -13.13 -26.33 40.62
N HIS A 4 -12.87 -26.46 39.32
CA HIS A 4 -11.77 -25.76 38.66
C HIS A 4 -12.36 -24.79 37.63
N SER A 5 -12.19 -23.50 37.92
CA SER A 5 -12.59 -22.36 37.12
C SER A 5 -11.83 -22.32 35.78
N THR A 6 -12.55 -22.44 34.68
CA THR A 6 -12.07 -22.22 33.30
C THR A 6 -11.93 -20.72 33.03
N MET A 7 -10.70 -20.24 32.81
CA MET A 7 -10.45 -18.97 32.13
C MET A 7 -10.27 -19.24 30.63
N GLU A 8 -11.31 -18.94 29.86
CA GLU A 8 -11.28 -18.91 28.39
C GLU A 8 -10.33 -17.80 27.91
N ARG A 9 -9.19 -18.19 27.35
CA ARG A 9 -8.35 -17.28 26.54
C ARG A 9 -9.00 -17.15 25.17
N LYS A 10 -9.61 -15.99 24.92
CA LYS A 10 -10.10 -15.58 23.60
C LYS A 10 -8.96 -15.69 22.58
N ARG A 11 -9.07 -16.65 21.66
CA ARG A 11 -8.29 -16.72 20.41
C ARG A 11 -8.63 -15.46 19.61
N TYR A 12 -7.65 -14.60 19.36
CA TYR A 12 -7.77 -13.61 18.30
C TYR A 12 -7.69 -14.34 16.96
N ASP A 13 -8.75 -14.20 16.17
CA ASP A 13 -8.94 -14.81 14.85
C ASP A 13 -8.07 -14.09 13.81
N TRP A 14 -7.18 -14.84 13.17
CA TRP A 14 -6.22 -14.38 12.16
C TRP A 14 -6.89 -13.95 10.84
N ARG A 15 -8.19 -14.22 10.67
CA ARG A 15 -9.01 -13.76 9.53
C ARG A 15 -9.22 -12.25 9.47
N THR A 16 -8.82 -11.50 10.50
CA THR A 16 -8.96 -10.03 10.55
C THR A 16 -7.84 -9.28 9.80
N MET A 17 -6.80 -9.96 9.32
CA MET A 17 -5.63 -9.32 8.69
C MET A 17 -5.75 -9.13 7.16
N LEU A 18 -6.89 -9.51 6.58
CA LEU A 18 -7.22 -9.45 5.15
C LEU A 18 -8.18 -8.28 4.79
N HIS A 19 -8.29 -7.27 5.66
CA HIS A 19 -9.31 -6.20 5.56
C HIS A 19 -8.77 -4.82 5.18
N ILE A 20 -7.64 -4.70 4.45
CA ILE A 20 -7.02 -3.38 4.18
C ILE A 20 -6.76 -3.12 2.70
N LEU A 21 -7.70 -3.54 1.84
CA LEU A 21 -7.82 -2.94 0.50
C LEU A 21 -9.20 -2.34 0.20
N GLU A 22 -10.22 -2.53 1.04
CA GLU A 22 -11.50 -1.82 0.87
C GLU A 22 -12.26 -1.80 2.21
N GLU A 23 -12.13 -0.72 3.00
CA GLU A 23 -13.02 -0.47 4.15
C GLU A 23 -13.81 0.84 3.93
N PRO A 24 -14.87 0.83 3.09
CA PRO A 24 -15.69 2.00 2.79
C PRO A 24 -16.27 2.68 4.04
N GLN A 25 -16.43 1.94 5.13
CA GLN A 25 -16.92 2.43 6.41
C GLN A 25 -15.96 3.42 7.09
N MET A 26 -14.65 3.35 6.83
CA MET A 26 -13.67 4.27 7.44
C MET A 26 -13.75 5.69 6.88
N ARG A 27 -14.59 5.92 5.86
CA ARG A 27 -15.04 7.26 5.46
C ARG A 27 -15.89 7.95 6.53
N ARG A 28 -16.56 7.19 7.39
CA ARG A 28 -17.38 7.72 8.49
C ARG A 28 -16.52 7.88 9.74
N GLU A 29 -16.42 9.10 10.24
CA GLU A 29 -15.68 9.43 11.45
C GLU A 29 -16.12 8.61 12.65
N ARG A 30 -17.43 8.33 12.78
CA ARG A 30 -17.96 7.48 13.85
C ARG A 30 -17.38 6.06 13.83
N GLU A 31 -17.16 5.49 12.64
CA GLU A 31 -16.63 4.13 12.49
C GLU A 31 -15.13 4.12 12.78
N ARG A 32 -14.42 5.17 12.36
CA ARG A 32 -13.03 5.39 12.77
C ARG A 32 -12.92 5.50 14.29
N LEU A 33 -13.78 6.29 14.94
CA LEU A 33 -13.75 6.45 16.39
C LEU A 33 -14.03 5.13 17.14
N ARG A 34 -14.93 4.29 16.62
CA ARG A 34 -15.20 2.96 17.19
C ARG A 34 -13.97 2.04 17.21
N THR A 35 -12.98 2.26 16.35
CA THR A 35 -11.74 1.46 16.39
C THR A 35 -10.94 1.73 17.67
N PHE A 36 -11.09 2.90 18.30
CA PHE A 36 -10.36 3.31 19.50
C PHE A 36 -10.91 2.75 20.82
N GLN A 37 -11.71 1.67 20.78
CA GLN A 37 -12.26 1.04 21.99
C GLN A 37 -11.18 0.63 23.01
N ASN A 38 -9.99 0.29 22.54
CA ASN A 38 -8.84 -0.08 23.38
C ASN A 38 -7.70 0.95 23.31
N TRP A 39 -8.01 2.21 22.95
CA TRP A 39 -7.03 3.28 22.99
C TRP A 39 -6.60 3.57 24.43
N PRO A 40 -5.30 3.75 24.72
CA PRO A 40 -4.85 3.97 26.09
C PRO A 40 -5.53 5.20 26.71
N ALA A 41 -6.02 5.06 27.94
CA ALA A 41 -6.71 6.15 28.64
C ALA A 41 -5.78 7.32 29.00
N ASP A 42 -4.49 7.04 29.12
CA ASP A 42 -3.39 8.00 29.34
C ASP A 42 -2.72 8.46 28.05
N ALA A 43 -3.30 8.11 26.88
CA ALA A 43 -2.72 8.47 25.60
C ALA A 43 -2.61 10.00 25.45
N PRO A 44 -1.52 10.50 24.86
CA PRO A 44 -1.23 11.91 24.82
C PRO A 44 -2.13 12.73 23.88
N VAL A 45 -2.86 12.06 23.00
CA VAL A 45 -3.81 12.65 22.06
C VAL A 45 -5.12 11.87 22.12
N THR A 46 -6.24 12.60 22.02
CA THR A 46 -7.56 11.98 22.14
C THR A 46 -7.92 11.18 20.88
N SER A 47 -8.65 10.08 21.09
CA SER A 47 -9.19 9.28 19.98
C SER A 47 -10.16 10.09 19.09
N GLY A 48 -10.85 11.08 19.66
CA GLY A 48 -11.70 12.01 18.92
C GLY A 48 -10.91 12.83 17.90
N ASP A 49 -9.80 13.44 18.32
CA ASP A 49 -8.96 14.26 17.43
C ASP A 49 -8.30 13.42 16.33
N LEU A 50 -7.89 12.20 16.65
CA LEU A 50 -7.35 11.25 15.68
C LEU A 50 -8.41 10.84 14.65
N ALA A 51 -9.62 10.48 15.09
CA ALA A 51 -10.74 10.15 14.21
C ALA A 51 -11.11 11.32 13.30
N LYS A 52 -11.18 12.53 13.85
CA LYS A 52 -11.47 13.77 13.11
C LYS A 52 -10.40 14.07 12.05
N ALA A 53 -9.12 13.80 12.35
CA ALA A 53 -8.01 13.95 11.41
C ALA A 53 -7.90 12.83 10.35
N GLY A 54 -8.93 11.99 10.23
CA GLY A 54 -9.03 10.96 9.20
C GLY A 54 -8.36 9.63 9.59
N PHE A 55 -7.98 9.47 10.85
CA PHE A 55 -7.30 8.27 11.30
C PHE A 55 -8.23 7.28 11.98
N PHE A 56 -7.99 5.98 11.78
CA PHE A 56 -8.56 4.92 12.59
C PHE A 56 -7.45 4.15 13.29
N PHE A 57 -7.74 3.64 14.48
CA PHE A 57 -6.82 2.87 15.30
C PHE A 57 -6.60 1.48 14.70
N LEU A 58 -5.34 1.12 14.53
CA LEU A 58 -4.95 -0.23 14.11
C LEU A 58 -4.68 -1.14 15.31
N GLY A 59 -4.28 -0.55 16.44
CA GLY A 59 -3.69 -1.27 17.57
C GLY A 59 -2.43 -2.06 17.21
N PRO A 60 -1.84 -2.77 18.20
CA PRO A 60 -1.66 -2.33 19.59
C PRO A 60 -0.77 -1.06 19.69
N GLY A 61 -0.76 -0.43 20.87
CA GLY A 61 -0.01 0.82 21.11
C GLY A 61 -0.83 2.04 20.70
N ASP A 62 -0.23 2.96 19.96
CA ASP A 62 -0.84 4.23 19.55
C ASP A 62 -0.91 4.42 18.01
N LYS A 63 -0.87 3.31 17.27
CA LYS A 63 -0.81 3.31 15.79
C LYS A 63 -2.15 3.62 15.17
N VAL A 64 -2.14 4.55 14.23
CA VAL A 64 -3.34 4.98 13.51
C VAL A 64 -3.08 5.09 12.00
N GLN A 65 -4.09 4.82 11.18
CA GLN A 65 -4.00 4.84 9.72
C GLN A 65 -5.05 5.75 9.09
N CYS A 66 -4.65 6.51 8.07
CA CYS A 66 -5.55 7.37 7.34
C CYS A 66 -6.42 6.56 6.37
N PHE A 67 -7.74 6.77 6.41
CA PHE A 67 -8.69 6.11 5.49
C PHE A 67 -8.51 6.51 4.01
N CYS A 68 -7.84 7.64 3.74
CA CYS A 68 -7.76 8.23 2.40
C CYS A 68 -6.42 7.92 1.70
N CYS A 69 -5.29 8.23 2.34
CA CYS A 69 -3.97 8.01 1.75
C CYS A 69 -3.35 6.68 2.19
N GLY A 70 -3.97 5.99 3.15
CA GLY A 70 -3.39 4.80 3.77
C GLY A 70 -2.18 5.07 4.67
N GLY A 71 -1.79 6.34 4.85
CA GLY A 71 -0.63 6.74 5.66
C GLY A 71 -0.81 6.41 7.15
N ILE A 72 0.24 5.91 7.79
CA ILE A 72 0.23 5.43 9.18
C ILE A 72 1.07 6.35 10.06
N LEU A 73 0.55 6.74 11.23
CA LEU A 73 1.23 7.54 12.25
C LEU A 73 1.18 6.84 13.63
N THR A 74 2.19 7.08 14.46
CA THR A 74 2.40 6.47 15.79
C THR A 74 3.38 7.34 16.59
N TYR A 75 3.58 7.04 17.88
CA TYR A 75 4.39 7.79 18.84
C TYR A 75 3.90 9.23 19.07
N TRP A 76 2.61 9.35 19.33
CA TRP A 76 1.98 10.59 19.72
C TRP A 76 2.57 11.08 21.05
N VAL A 77 2.75 12.39 21.19
CA VAL A 77 3.18 13.04 22.43
C VAL A 77 2.24 14.17 22.82
N HIS A 78 2.28 14.57 24.09
CA HIS A 78 1.41 15.63 24.58
C HIS A 78 1.68 16.92 23.83
N GLY A 79 0.64 17.48 23.20
CA GLY A 79 0.72 18.69 22.38
C GLY A 79 0.72 18.45 20.87
N ASP A 80 0.80 17.20 20.41
CA ASP A 80 0.67 16.88 18.98
C ASP A 80 -0.72 17.21 18.45
N SER A 81 -0.76 17.77 17.23
CA SER A 81 -1.99 17.96 16.47
C SER A 81 -2.08 16.91 15.35
N PRO A 82 -3.05 15.98 15.40
CA PRO A 82 -3.21 14.94 14.38
C PRO A 82 -3.30 15.46 12.95
N THR A 83 -4.02 16.54 12.71
CA THR A 83 -4.14 17.13 11.36
C THR A 83 -2.84 17.76 10.89
N ALA A 84 -2.10 18.43 11.78
CA ALA A 84 -0.81 19.04 11.43
C ALA A 84 0.23 17.96 11.11
N GLU A 85 0.30 16.91 11.93
CA GLU A 85 1.20 15.79 11.69
C GLU A 85 0.83 15.03 10.42
N HIS A 86 -0.47 14.82 10.15
CA HIS A 86 -0.92 14.23 8.90
C HIS A 86 -0.47 15.05 7.68
N LYS A 87 -0.64 16.38 7.70
CA LYS A 87 -0.19 17.26 6.61
C LYS A 87 1.33 17.27 6.45
N ARG A 88 2.04 17.26 7.56
CA ARG A 88 3.51 17.26 7.57
C ARG A 88 4.08 16.01 6.90
N HIS A 89 3.53 14.84 7.23
CA HIS A 89 4.08 13.56 6.78
C HIS A 89 3.46 13.06 5.47
N PHE A 90 2.21 13.44 5.17
CA PHE A 90 1.51 13.06 3.94
C PHE A 90 0.87 14.29 3.27
N PRO A 91 1.69 15.26 2.80
CA PRO A 91 1.21 16.54 2.28
C PRO A 91 0.36 16.43 1.01
N THR A 92 0.45 15.31 0.29
CA THR A 92 -0.33 15.03 -0.92
C THR A 92 -1.63 14.28 -0.63
N CYS A 93 -1.92 13.96 0.63
CA CYS A 93 -3.16 13.27 1.00
C CYS A 93 -4.37 14.11 0.59
N SER A 94 -5.22 13.58 -0.30
CA SER A 94 -6.41 14.26 -0.80
C SER A 94 -7.36 14.70 0.32
N PHE A 95 -7.42 13.95 1.42
CA PHE A 95 -8.20 14.35 2.60
C PHE A 95 -7.64 15.61 3.27
N ILE A 96 -6.32 15.69 3.47
CA ILE A 96 -5.67 16.85 4.08
C ILE A 96 -5.62 18.07 3.16
N LEU A 97 -5.55 17.84 1.85
CA LEU A 97 -5.69 18.89 0.84
C LEU A 97 -7.12 19.43 0.71
N GLY A 98 -8.08 18.91 1.51
CA GLY A 98 -9.47 19.37 1.50
C GLY A 98 -10.27 18.92 0.28
N ARG A 99 -9.79 17.92 -0.46
CA ARG A 99 -10.50 17.38 -1.63
C ARG A 99 -11.68 16.51 -1.19
N ALA A 100 -12.69 16.40 -2.04
CA ALA A 100 -13.87 15.59 -1.78
C ALA A 100 -13.54 14.08 -1.84
N VAL A 101 -13.16 13.51 -0.70
CA VAL A 101 -12.81 12.07 -0.56
C VAL A 101 -13.94 11.25 0.07
N GLY A 102 -15.13 11.84 0.20
CA GLY A 102 -16.31 11.20 0.79
C GLY A 102 -16.24 11.01 2.31
N ASN A 103 -15.49 11.84 3.04
CA ASN A 103 -15.48 11.85 4.51
C ASN A 103 -16.86 12.24 5.08
N ILE A 104 -17.33 11.54 6.10
CA ILE A 104 -18.61 11.78 6.79
C ILE A 104 -18.31 12.07 8.27
N PRO A 105 -18.36 13.34 8.71
CA PRO A 105 -17.97 13.74 10.07
C PRO A 105 -19.02 13.41 11.14
N LEU A 106 -18.62 13.41 12.42
CA LEU A 106 -19.54 13.32 13.56
C LEU A 106 -20.23 14.68 13.79
N LEU A 107 -21.56 14.74 13.68
CA LEU A 107 -22.34 15.94 14.06
C LEU A 107 -22.36 16.08 15.59
N GLY A 108 -21.61 17.04 16.14
CA GLY A 108 -21.68 17.39 17.56
C GLY A 108 -20.39 17.91 18.22
N SER A 109 -19.74 18.94 17.67
CA SER A 109 -18.89 19.85 18.45
C SER A 109 -18.82 21.18 17.70
N SER A 110 -19.63 22.12 18.16
CA SER A 110 -19.58 23.52 17.77
C SER A 110 -18.47 24.18 18.56
N ASP A 111 -17.44 24.67 17.88
CA ASP A 111 -16.91 26.00 18.20
C ASP A 111 -17.18 26.88 16.99
N SER A 112 -18.08 27.83 17.22
CA SER A 112 -18.54 28.82 16.26
C SER A 112 -17.41 29.77 15.89
N VAL A 113 -17.05 29.81 14.61
CA VAL A 113 -16.88 31.10 13.92
C VAL A 113 -17.85 31.12 12.74
N ASP A 114 -18.93 31.84 13.01
CA ASP A 114 -19.95 32.42 12.15
C ASP A 114 -20.45 31.60 10.96
N GLY A 115 -21.66 31.08 11.19
CA GLY A 115 -22.61 30.78 10.13
C GLY A 115 -22.88 32.02 9.30
N GLN A 116 -22.17 32.14 8.18
CA GLN A 116 -22.70 32.80 7.01
C GLN A 116 -22.30 32.03 5.74
N LEU A 117 -23.29 31.27 5.27
CA LEU A 117 -23.60 31.05 3.86
C LEU A 117 -22.98 29.83 3.15
N LEU A 118 -23.42 28.64 3.58
CA LEU A 118 -23.56 27.42 2.79
C LEU A 118 -24.62 27.52 1.65
N SER A 119 -24.72 28.68 0.98
CA SER A 119 -25.64 28.86 -0.15
C SER A 119 -25.08 29.69 -1.30
N GLN A 120 -23.75 29.74 -1.47
CA GLN A 120 -23.13 30.57 -2.53
C GLN A 120 -21.86 30.03 -3.20
N LEU A 121 -21.61 28.71 -3.23
CA LEU A 121 -20.62 28.14 -4.16
C LEU A 121 -21.14 26.94 -4.98
N GLN A 122 -22.45 26.90 -5.22
CA GLN A 122 -22.95 26.30 -6.44
C GLN A 122 -23.44 27.43 -7.34
N ARG A 123 -22.53 27.92 -8.20
CA ARG A 123 -22.77 28.23 -9.63
C ARG A 123 -21.59 28.99 -10.27
N MET A 124 -20.86 28.24 -11.10
CA MET A 124 -20.25 28.62 -12.39
C MET A 124 -19.08 29.61 -12.31
N THR A 125 -17.88 29.25 -12.78
CA THR A 125 -17.51 28.91 -14.17
C THR A 125 -16.60 27.67 -14.21
N VAL A 126 -16.93 26.59 -14.93
CA VAL A 126 -16.49 26.32 -16.31
C VAL A 126 -15.09 26.84 -16.59
N ASP A 127 -14.09 26.06 -16.19
CA ASP A 127 -12.92 25.65 -17.00
C ASP A 127 -11.92 24.94 -16.08
N ASP A 128 -12.07 23.63 -15.94
CA ASP A 128 -10.89 22.75 -15.76
C ASP A 128 -10.93 21.71 -16.89
N GLN A 129 -10.73 22.24 -18.10
CA GLN A 129 -10.11 21.46 -19.16
C GLN A 129 -8.61 21.44 -18.86
N GLY A 130 -8.12 20.35 -18.28
CA GLY A 130 -6.69 20.06 -18.12
C GLY A 130 -6.40 19.17 -16.90
N ALA A 131 -6.30 17.85 -16.97
CA ALA A 131 -6.03 16.99 -18.11
C ALA A 131 -6.51 15.57 -17.82
N ALA A 132 -7.70 15.21 -18.31
CA ALA A 132 -7.97 13.83 -18.64
C ALA A 132 -7.35 13.61 -20.03
N GLY A 133 -6.31 12.77 -20.12
CA GLY A 133 -5.67 12.45 -21.38
C GLY A 133 -4.20 12.85 -21.54
N GLN A 134 -3.57 13.56 -20.58
CA GLN A 134 -2.14 13.91 -20.71
C GLN A 134 -1.25 13.03 -19.85
N ALA A 135 -0.12 12.62 -20.44
CA ALA A 135 0.92 11.88 -19.74
C ALA A 135 1.55 12.71 -18.61
N ILE A 136 1.91 12.07 -17.50
CA ILE A 136 2.62 12.70 -16.37
C ILE A 136 4.02 13.18 -16.77
N TYR A 137 4.65 12.51 -17.75
CA TYR A 137 5.93 12.87 -18.35
C TYR A 137 5.77 13.01 -19.89
N PRO A 138 5.25 14.15 -20.39
CA PRO A 138 5.03 14.36 -21.83
C PRO A 138 6.32 14.23 -22.66
N GLU A 139 7.46 14.61 -22.10
CA GLU A 139 8.77 14.48 -22.74
C GLU A 139 9.20 13.01 -22.95
N MET A 140 8.51 12.07 -22.32
CA MET A 140 8.75 10.62 -22.44
C MET A 140 7.63 9.92 -23.23
N GLU A 141 6.80 10.66 -23.96
CA GLU A 141 5.71 10.10 -24.79
C GLU A 141 6.23 9.30 -25.99
N GLU A 142 7.31 9.75 -26.61
CA GLU A 142 7.97 9.02 -27.71
C GLU A 142 8.75 7.80 -27.17
N GLU A 143 8.59 6.65 -27.82
CA GLU A 143 9.28 5.42 -27.44
C GLU A 143 10.79 5.56 -27.51
N ASP A 144 11.33 6.18 -28.56
CA ASP A 144 12.77 6.38 -28.72
C ASP A 144 13.35 7.25 -27.59
N SER A 145 12.60 8.28 -27.15
CA SER A 145 12.96 9.09 -26.00
C SER A 145 13.08 8.24 -24.73
N ARG A 146 12.14 7.31 -24.50
CA ARG A 146 12.25 6.34 -23.39
C ARG A 146 13.42 5.38 -23.60
N LEU A 147 13.65 4.89 -24.81
CA LEU A 147 14.73 3.94 -25.09
C LEU A 147 16.11 4.56 -24.80
N THR A 148 16.29 5.85 -25.08
CA THR A 148 17.55 6.56 -24.77
C THR A 148 17.87 6.58 -23.27
N THR A 149 16.85 6.47 -22.40
CA THR A 149 17.07 6.40 -20.96
C THR A 149 17.80 5.11 -20.55
N PHE A 150 17.73 4.05 -21.35
CA PHE A 150 18.33 2.74 -21.09
C PHE A 150 19.82 2.61 -21.50
N HIS A 151 20.50 3.70 -21.81
CA HIS A 151 21.92 3.71 -22.19
C HIS A 151 22.86 3.02 -21.18
N ASN A 152 22.45 2.91 -19.90
CA ASN A 152 23.15 2.18 -18.84
C ASN A 152 22.27 1.10 -18.19
N TRP A 153 21.34 0.52 -18.95
CA TRP A 153 20.52 -0.59 -18.47
C TRP A 153 21.41 -1.79 -18.14
N PRO A 154 21.17 -2.50 -17.01
CA PRO A 154 22.06 -3.55 -16.57
C PRO A 154 22.20 -4.66 -17.63
N THR A 155 23.42 -5.01 -18.01
CA THR A 155 23.70 -6.02 -19.06
C THR A 155 23.20 -7.43 -18.68
N GLY A 156 22.96 -7.68 -17.39
CA GLY A 156 22.37 -8.92 -16.87
C GLY A 156 20.86 -8.86 -16.59
N ALA A 157 20.21 -7.73 -16.87
CA ALA A 157 18.76 -7.62 -16.71
C ALA A 157 18.05 -8.56 -17.70
N SER A 158 17.05 -9.28 -17.21
CA SER A 158 16.43 -10.37 -17.97
C SER A 158 15.41 -9.89 -19.00
N VAL A 159 15.00 -8.62 -18.91
CA VAL A 159 14.06 -7.98 -19.83
C VAL A 159 14.80 -6.94 -20.66
N GLN A 160 14.54 -6.95 -21.97
CA GLN A 160 15.21 -6.08 -22.92
C GLN A 160 14.61 -4.65 -22.89
N PRO A 161 15.47 -3.60 -22.93
CA PRO A 161 15.05 -2.19 -22.93
C PRO A 161 13.98 -1.81 -23.94
N ASP A 162 14.03 -2.39 -25.14
CA ASP A 162 13.07 -2.11 -26.21
C ASP A 162 11.66 -2.59 -25.84
N VAL A 163 11.53 -3.71 -25.13
CA VAL A 163 10.23 -4.22 -24.66
C VAL A 163 9.67 -3.32 -23.56
N LEU A 164 10.52 -2.84 -22.64
CA LEU A 164 10.14 -1.91 -21.58
C LEU A 164 9.70 -0.56 -22.15
N ALA A 165 10.50 0.00 -23.06
CA ALA A 165 10.19 1.25 -23.75
C ALA A 165 8.85 1.16 -24.50
N ARG A 166 8.61 0.07 -25.25
CA ARG A 166 7.31 -0.21 -25.87
C ARG A 166 6.17 -0.22 -24.87
N ALA A 167 6.35 -0.86 -23.70
CA ALA A 167 5.36 -0.94 -22.62
C ALA A 167 5.12 0.38 -21.85
N GLY A 168 5.66 1.49 -22.34
CA GLY A 168 5.48 2.83 -21.77
C GLY A 168 6.47 3.13 -20.63
N PHE A 169 7.47 2.28 -20.42
CA PHE A 169 8.41 2.42 -19.33
C PHE A 169 9.69 3.14 -19.78
N PHE A 170 10.10 4.14 -19.02
CA PHE A 170 11.44 4.71 -19.13
C PHE A 170 12.26 4.31 -17.90
N TYR A 171 13.57 4.19 -18.10
CA TYR A 171 14.50 3.86 -17.04
C TYR A 171 14.71 5.07 -16.14
N THR A 172 14.59 4.86 -14.83
CA THR A 172 14.81 5.92 -13.82
C THR A 172 16.28 6.14 -13.49
N GLY A 173 17.19 5.42 -14.17
CA GLY A 173 18.63 5.54 -14.01
C GLY A 173 19.22 4.74 -12.86
N HIS A 174 18.42 3.99 -12.10
CA HIS A 174 18.89 3.18 -10.98
C HIS A 174 18.29 1.76 -10.96
N GLY A 175 19.17 0.76 -10.77
CA GLY A 175 18.79 -0.65 -10.70
C GLY A 175 18.15 -1.12 -12.00
N ASP A 176 17.02 -1.80 -11.88
CA ASP A 176 16.14 -2.12 -13.00
C ASP A 176 14.80 -1.36 -12.86
N ASN A 177 14.81 -0.24 -12.14
CA ASN A 177 13.63 0.53 -11.84
C ASN A 177 13.18 1.33 -13.06
N VAL A 178 11.93 1.12 -13.43
CA VAL A 178 11.29 1.84 -14.52
C VAL A 178 10.03 2.54 -14.04
N LYS A 179 9.65 3.61 -14.73
CA LYS A 179 8.41 4.33 -14.51
C LYS A 179 7.64 4.45 -15.81
N CYS A 180 6.32 4.34 -15.71
CA CYS A 180 5.45 4.65 -16.83
C CYS A 180 5.39 6.16 -17.04
N PHE A 181 5.62 6.61 -18.27
CA PHE A 181 5.51 8.03 -18.62
C PHE A 181 4.09 8.59 -18.39
N TYR A 182 3.08 7.73 -18.51
CA TYR A 182 1.69 8.16 -18.47
C TYR A 182 1.08 8.14 -17.08
N CYS A 183 1.22 7.04 -16.32
CA CYS A 183 0.53 6.88 -15.02
C CYS A 183 1.44 7.10 -13.80
N ASP A 184 2.73 7.38 -14.00
CA ASP A 184 3.78 7.39 -12.97
C ASP A 184 3.94 6.07 -12.19
N GLY A 185 3.32 4.98 -12.69
CA GLY A 185 3.43 3.65 -12.11
C GLY A 185 4.87 3.12 -12.20
N GLY A 186 5.44 2.75 -11.05
CA GLY A 186 6.83 2.29 -10.94
C GLY A 186 6.96 0.78 -10.73
N LEU A 187 7.79 0.13 -11.54
CA LEU A 187 8.13 -1.30 -11.49
C LEU A 187 9.66 -1.51 -11.48
N ARG A 188 10.12 -2.69 -11.08
CA ARG A 188 11.56 -3.09 -10.90
C ARG A 188 11.61 -4.63 -10.68
N ASN A 189 12.73 -5.20 -10.18
CA ASN A 189 13.05 -6.65 -10.05
C ASN A 189 12.36 -7.47 -11.13
N TRP A 190 12.72 -7.18 -12.37
CA TRP A 190 12.30 -7.91 -13.54
C TRP A 190 13.00 -9.27 -13.57
N GLU A 191 12.23 -10.34 -13.56
CA GLU A 191 12.70 -11.71 -13.62
C GLU A 191 12.75 -12.24 -15.07
N PRO A 192 13.55 -13.28 -15.37
CA PRO A 192 13.51 -13.94 -16.67
C PRO A 192 12.12 -14.48 -16.97
N GLY A 193 11.51 -13.94 -18.03
CA GLY A 193 10.16 -14.31 -18.47
C GLY A 193 9.07 -13.30 -18.09
N ASP A 194 9.39 -12.28 -17.29
CA ASP A 194 8.45 -11.18 -17.04
C ASP A 194 8.14 -10.43 -18.34
N ASP A 195 6.85 -10.22 -18.58
CA ASP A 195 6.36 -9.41 -19.68
C ASP A 195 5.96 -8.01 -19.15
N PRO A 196 6.62 -6.94 -19.61
CA PRO A 196 6.34 -5.58 -19.14
C PRO A 196 4.89 -5.14 -19.28
N TRP A 197 4.20 -5.58 -20.32
CA TRP A 197 2.80 -5.25 -20.51
C TRP A 197 1.88 -5.95 -19.49
N GLN A 198 2.18 -7.22 -19.17
CA GLN A 198 1.45 -7.97 -18.15
C GLN A 198 1.65 -7.37 -16.75
N GLU A 199 2.89 -7.07 -16.37
CA GLU A 199 3.15 -6.47 -15.08
C GLU A 199 2.56 -5.05 -14.97
N HIS A 200 2.55 -4.27 -16.06
CA HIS A 200 1.84 -2.99 -16.11
C HIS A 200 0.33 -3.17 -15.89
N ALA A 201 -0.30 -4.15 -16.56
CA ALA A 201 -1.72 -4.45 -16.42
C ALA A 201 -2.09 -5.00 -15.04
N LYS A 202 -1.21 -5.78 -14.42
CA LYS A 202 -1.37 -6.35 -13.08
C LYS A 202 -1.39 -5.28 -11.99
N TRP A 203 -0.46 -4.33 -12.03
CA TRP A 203 -0.27 -3.37 -10.94
C TRP A 203 -0.95 -2.02 -11.17
N PHE A 204 -1.12 -1.62 -12.43
CA PHE A 204 -1.72 -0.32 -12.79
C PHE A 204 -2.81 -0.47 -13.87
N PRO A 205 -3.89 -1.23 -13.61
CA PRO A 205 -4.92 -1.55 -14.61
C PRO A 205 -5.73 -0.34 -15.11
N ARG A 206 -5.56 0.84 -14.48
CA ARG A 206 -6.23 2.10 -14.86
C ARG A 206 -5.33 3.06 -15.66
N CYS A 207 -4.12 2.64 -16.03
CA CYS A 207 -3.25 3.46 -16.88
C CYS A 207 -3.89 3.66 -18.26
N GLU A 208 -4.24 4.89 -18.66
CA GLU A 208 -4.94 5.13 -19.94
C GLU A 208 -4.07 4.79 -21.14
N PHE A 209 -2.75 5.06 -21.11
CA PHE A 209 -1.82 4.60 -22.14
C PHE A 209 -1.89 3.08 -22.32
N LEU A 210 -1.93 2.32 -21.22
CA LEU A 210 -2.01 0.87 -21.27
C LEU A 210 -3.37 0.41 -21.86
N ILE A 211 -4.47 1.03 -21.43
CA ILE A 211 -5.82 0.75 -21.93
C ILE A 211 -5.92 1.04 -23.43
N GLN A 212 -5.40 2.17 -23.89
CA GLN A 212 -5.40 2.56 -25.30
C GLN A 212 -4.53 1.62 -26.15
N THR A 213 -3.38 1.21 -25.64
CA THR A 213 -2.40 0.44 -26.44
C THR A 213 -2.66 -1.06 -26.44
N ARG A 214 -3.19 -1.62 -25.35
CA ARG A 214 -3.42 -3.08 -25.20
C ARG A 214 -4.89 -3.47 -25.14
N GLY A 215 -5.79 -2.52 -24.90
CA GLY A 215 -7.22 -2.76 -24.77
C GLY A 215 -7.64 -3.21 -23.37
N GLN A 216 -8.88 -2.89 -22.99
CA GLN A 216 -9.43 -3.22 -21.68
C GLN A 216 -9.55 -4.74 -21.48
N ASP A 217 -9.86 -5.51 -22.53
CA ASP A 217 -10.00 -6.98 -22.43
C ASP A 217 -8.67 -7.67 -22.10
N TYR A 218 -7.54 -7.17 -22.64
CA TYR A 218 -6.21 -7.65 -22.27
C TYR A 218 -5.94 -7.45 -20.78
N ILE A 219 -6.24 -6.24 -20.28
CA ILE A 219 -6.04 -5.89 -18.86
C ILE A 219 -6.93 -6.74 -17.98
N ASN A 220 -8.21 -6.85 -18.32
CA ASN A 220 -9.17 -7.66 -17.57
C ASN A 220 -8.74 -9.13 -17.54
N ASN A 221 -8.30 -9.72 -18.65
CA ASN A 221 -7.81 -11.09 -18.67
C ASN A 221 -6.59 -11.31 -17.77
N ILE A 222 -5.72 -10.31 -17.62
CA ILE A 222 -4.54 -10.38 -16.76
C ILE A 222 -4.92 -10.18 -15.30
N GLN A 223 -5.77 -9.21 -15.00
CA GLN A 223 -6.36 -9.04 -13.66
C GLN A 223 -7.09 -10.32 -13.27
N ASP A 224 -7.99 -10.81 -14.14
CA ASP A 224 -8.75 -12.03 -13.92
C ASP A 224 -7.82 -13.22 -13.76
N SER A 225 -6.81 -13.48 -14.61
CA SER A 225 -5.89 -14.61 -14.41
C SER A 225 -5.01 -14.47 -13.17
N HIS A 226 -4.60 -13.25 -12.80
CA HIS A 226 -3.90 -12.95 -11.56
C HIS A 226 -4.77 -13.28 -10.33
N PHE A 227 -6.07 -12.96 -10.38
CA PHE A 227 -7.02 -13.23 -9.29
C PHE A 227 -7.72 -14.60 -9.41
N HIS A 228 -7.75 -15.24 -10.59
CA HIS A 228 -8.35 -16.57 -10.83
C HIS A 228 -7.35 -17.71 -10.69
N LEU A 229 -6.03 -17.47 -10.72
CA LEU A 229 -5.05 -18.45 -10.23
C LEU A 229 -5.16 -18.62 -8.70
N GLU A 230 -5.64 -17.59 -7.99
CA GLU A 230 -6.00 -17.69 -6.57
C GLU A 230 -7.41 -18.27 -6.35
N VAL A 231 -8.34 -18.17 -7.31
CA VAL A 231 -9.70 -18.75 -7.22
C VAL A 231 -9.81 -20.17 -7.80
N ARG A 232 -8.97 -20.59 -8.74
CA ARG A 232 -9.00 -21.96 -9.33
C ARG A 232 -8.33 -23.04 -8.47
N GLN A 233 -7.84 -22.68 -7.28
CA GLN A 233 -7.61 -23.64 -6.19
C GLN A 233 -8.62 -23.46 -5.04
N GLY A 234 -9.83 -22.96 -5.34
CA GLY A 234 -11.04 -23.29 -4.58
C GLY A 234 -11.49 -24.74 -4.87
N PRO A 235 -12.13 -25.44 -3.91
CA PRO A 235 -12.03 -26.88 -3.79
C PRO A 235 -12.79 -27.63 -4.88
N SER A 236 -12.07 -28.22 -5.83
CA SER A 236 -12.58 -29.41 -6.50
C SER A 236 -12.66 -30.53 -5.46
N ALA A 237 -13.85 -31.10 -5.30
CA ALA A 237 -14.13 -32.23 -4.43
C ALA A 237 -13.10 -33.36 -4.65
N GLY A 238 -12.16 -33.49 -3.70
CA GLY A 238 -11.07 -34.46 -3.77
C GLY A 238 -10.15 -34.38 -2.54
N THR A 239 -10.66 -34.87 -1.41
CA THR A 239 -9.91 -35.43 -0.25
C THR A 239 -8.73 -34.64 0.34
N GLY A 240 -8.93 -34.06 1.54
CA GLY A 240 -7.89 -33.84 2.55
C GLY A 240 -7.74 -32.38 3.01
N ASP A 241 -8.11 -32.09 4.26
CA ASP A 241 -7.63 -30.89 4.98
C ASP A 241 -6.07 -30.91 4.91
N PRO A 242 -5.39 -29.77 4.65
CA PRO A 242 -3.92 -29.76 4.64
C PRO A 242 -3.45 -30.29 5.98
N SER A 243 -2.60 -31.32 5.94
CA SER A 243 -2.09 -31.91 7.17
C SER A 243 -1.44 -30.82 8.02
N PRO A 244 -1.46 -30.94 9.36
CA PRO A 244 -0.78 -30.00 10.22
C PRO A 244 0.70 -29.76 9.83
N GLU A 245 1.34 -30.75 9.22
CA GLU A 245 2.70 -30.69 8.69
C GLU A 245 2.83 -29.73 7.49
N GLU A 246 1.85 -29.73 6.59
CA GLU A 246 1.83 -28.85 5.41
C GLU A 246 1.56 -27.38 5.80
N LEU A 247 0.67 -27.15 6.76
CA LEU A 247 0.44 -25.82 7.32
C LEU A 247 1.67 -25.29 8.06
N LEU A 248 2.36 -26.15 8.81
CA LEU A 248 3.62 -25.80 9.46
C LEU A 248 4.70 -25.44 8.44
N ARG A 249 4.77 -26.17 7.32
CA ARG A 249 5.69 -25.87 6.22
C ARG A 249 5.42 -24.51 5.60
N GLN A 250 4.16 -24.16 5.34
CA GLN A 250 3.76 -22.85 4.80
C GLN A 250 4.11 -21.70 5.76
N LEU A 251 3.78 -21.85 7.04
CA LEU A 251 4.11 -20.85 8.07
C LEU A 251 5.62 -20.69 8.26
N GLN A 252 6.39 -21.77 8.08
CA GLN A 252 7.85 -21.73 8.08
C GLN A 252 8.37 -21.01 6.83
N GLU A 253 7.86 -21.32 5.64
CA GLU A 253 8.26 -20.67 4.39
C GLU A 253 8.00 -19.16 4.42
N GLU A 254 6.83 -18.71 4.90
CA GLU A 254 6.50 -17.27 5.07
C GLU A 254 7.49 -16.53 5.99
N ARG A 255 7.96 -17.20 7.03
CA ARG A 255 8.90 -16.64 8.02
C ARG A 255 10.37 -16.86 7.64
N THR A 256 10.64 -17.51 6.51
CA THR A 256 12.00 -17.76 6.04
C THR A 256 12.48 -16.64 5.13
N CYS A 257 13.75 -16.26 5.30
CA CYS A 257 14.41 -15.21 4.54
C CYS A 257 14.28 -15.43 3.06
N LYS A 258 13.69 -14.47 2.36
CA LYS A 258 13.42 -14.57 0.92
C LYS A 258 14.66 -14.41 0.03
N VAL A 259 15.85 -14.38 0.64
CA VAL A 259 17.13 -14.22 -0.07
C VAL A 259 17.99 -15.47 0.07
N CYS A 260 18.20 -16.00 1.29
CA CYS A 260 18.92 -17.27 1.44
C CYS A 260 17.99 -18.51 1.49
N MET A 261 16.69 -18.31 1.68
CA MET A 261 15.68 -19.37 1.86
C MET A 261 15.99 -20.38 2.97
N ASP A 262 16.88 -20.03 3.90
CA ASP A 262 17.43 -20.94 4.91
C ASP A 262 17.15 -20.44 6.34
N LYS A 263 17.44 -19.16 6.62
CA LYS A 263 17.32 -18.56 7.97
C LYS A 263 16.03 -17.75 8.09
N LEU A 264 15.48 -17.62 9.30
CA LEU A 264 14.28 -16.82 9.52
C LEU A 264 14.49 -15.32 9.21
N VAL A 265 13.44 -14.67 8.72
CA VAL A 265 13.41 -13.21 8.56
C VAL A 265 13.62 -12.55 9.93
N SER A 266 14.50 -11.57 9.99
CA SER A 266 14.84 -10.89 11.24
C SER A 266 15.24 -9.44 11.03
N ILE A 267 15.16 -8.91 9.81
CA ILE A 267 15.55 -7.53 9.51
C ILE A 267 14.42 -6.80 8.79
N VAL A 268 14.09 -5.62 9.33
CA VAL A 268 13.17 -4.64 8.75
C VAL A 268 13.97 -3.55 8.07
N PHE A 269 13.57 -3.19 6.85
CA PHE A 269 14.24 -2.17 6.07
C PHE A 269 13.57 -0.79 6.13
N ILE A 270 14.36 0.25 6.39
CA ILE A 270 13.90 1.64 6.50
C ILE A 270 14.16 2.39 5.18
N PRO A 271 13.19 3.19 4.68
CA PRO A 271 11.97 3.63 5.37
C PRO A 271 10.74 2.73 5.16
N CYS A 272 10.83 1.70 4.32
CA CYS A 272 9.63 1.01 3.85
C CYS A 272 8.98 0.01 4.81
N GLY A 273 9.63 -0.34 5.92
CA GLY A 273 9.04 -1.18 6.97
C GLY A 273 8.88 -2.67 6.63
N HIS A 274 9.36 -3.15 5.48
CA HIS A 274 9.18 -4.55 5.10
C HIS A 274 10.19 -5.48 5.82
N LEU A 275 9.68 -6.54 6.46
CA LEU A 275 10.42 -7.62 7.14
C LEU A 275 10.53 -8.83 6.22
N VAL A 276 11.66 -9.00 5.56
CA VAL A 276 11.76 -9.95 4.43
C VAL A 276 13.05 -10.78 4.41
N VAL A 277 14.07 -10.40 5.19
CA VAL A 277 15.36 -11.10 5.18
C VAL A 277 15.95 -11.35 6.56
N CYS A 278 16.87 -12.30 6.63
CA CYS A 278 17.69 -12.54 7.82
C CYS A 278 18.81 -11.48 7.94
N SER A 279 19.45 -11.44 9.10
CA SER A 279 20.54 -10.49 9.37
C SER A 279 21.71 -10.55 8.41
N ASP A 280 22.06 -11.76 8.00
CA ASP A 280 23.26 -11.99 7.22
C ASP A 280 23.04 -11.51 5.79
N CYS A 281 21.84 -11.79 5.26
CA CYS A 281 21.42 -11.29 3.95
C CYS A 281 21.21 -9.78 3.94
N ALA A 282 20.76 -9.18 5.05
CA ALA A 282 20.47 -7.75 5.08
C ALA A 282 21.69 -6.84 4.93
N ALA A 283 22.85 -7.25 5.45
CA ALA A 283 24.07 -6.45 5.37
C ALA A 283 24.50 -6.17 3.93
N SER A 284 24.14 -7.06 3.01
CA SER A 284 24.47 -7.00 1.59
C SER A 284 23.40 -6.29 0.76
N LEU A 285 22.30 -5.85 1.35
CA LEU A 285 21.16 -5.28 0.64
C LEU A 285 21.09 -3.78 0.81
N ARG A 286 20.97 -3.08 -0.33
CA ARG A 286 20.81 -1.62 -0.41
C ARG A 286 19.41 -1.18 -0.84
N HIS A 287 18.56 -2.12 -1.29
CA HIS A 287 17.15 -1.90 -1.62
C HIS A 287 16.29 -3.04 -1.06
N CYS A 288 15.08 -2.72 -0.57
CA CYS A 288 14.17 -3.72 0.01
C CYS A 288 13.72 -4.76 -1.03
N PRO A 289 13.82 -6.07 -0.80
CA PRO A 289 13.38 -7.08 -1.77
C PRO A 289 11.90 -6.99 -2.18
N ILE A 290 11.03 -6.42 -1.34
CA ILE A 290 9.57 -6.35 -1.60
C ILE A 290 9.18 -5.08 -2.35
N CYS A 291 9.37 -3.93 -1.71
CA CYS A 291 8.91 -2.63 -2.24
C CYS A 291 10.06 -1.73 -2.65
N ARG A 292 11.30 -2.28 -2.63
CA ARG A 292 12.58 -1.79 -3.15
C ARG A 292 12.94 -0.34 -2.92
N ALA A 293 12.33 0.24 -1.90
CA ALA A 293 12.79 1.47 -1.32
C ALA A 293 14.26 1.31 -0.95
N VAL A 294 15.03 2.36 -1.16
CA VAL A 294 16.44 2.42 -0.76
C VAL A 294 16.51 2.13 0.73
N ILE A 295 17.29 1.13 1.10
CA ILE A 295 17.55 0.77 2.49
C ILE A 295 18.49 1.84 3.02
N ARG A 296 17.90 2.83 3.67
CA ARG A 296 18.64 3.89 4.35
C ARG A 296 19.10 3.44 5.74
N GLY A 297 18.52 2.37 6.26
CA GLY A 297 18.92 1.69 7.48
C GLY A 297 18.18 0.36 7.62
N SER A 298 18.72 -0.52 8.46
CA SER A 298 18.11 -1.81 8.75
C SER A 298 18.04 -2.03 10.25
N VAL A 299 16.92 -2.56 10.73
CA VAL A 299 16.68 -2.82 12.15
C VAL A 299 16.42 -4.30 12.34
N ARG A 300 17.15 -4.92 13.27
CA ARG A 300 16.90 -6.31 13.63
C ARG A 300 15.63 -6.42 14.47
N ALA A 301 14.64 -7.15 13.96
CA ALA A 301 13.42 -7.52 14.65
C ALA A 301 13.61 -8.87 15.37
N PHE A 302 13.24 -8.92 16.64
CA PHE A 302 13.21 -10.15 17.42
C PHE A 302 11.76 -10.65 17.45
N MET A 303 11.52 -11.79 16.82
CA MET A 303 10.20 -12.44 16.77
C MET A 303 10.17 -13.52 17.85
N SER A 304 9.24 -13.41 18.81
CA SER A 304 8.99 -14.37 19.90
C SER A 304 7.84 -15.32 19.57
#